data_AF-D4RY38-F1
#
_entry.id   AF-D4RY38-F1
#
_cell.length_a   1.000
_cell.length_b   1.000
_cell.length_c   1.000
_cell.angle_alpha   90.00
_cell.angle_beta   90.00
_cell.angle_gamma   90.00
#
_symmetry.space_group_name_H-M   'P 1'
#
loop_
_entity.id
_entity.type
_entity.pdbx_description
1 polymer ?
#
loop_
_entity_poly.entity_id
_entity_poly.type
_entity_poly.pdbx_seq_one_letter_code
_entity_poly.pdbx_strand_id
1 'polypeptide(L)'
;MVHRSANSVYSVISPEGCASILWKDSSRAADAAEALKLTAQDLFDLGVIERIIRQPKAGDQAMFESLKMLIKRTFEKNLALDDEELLNARYERFRKIGRPE
;
A
#
# COMPACT_ATOMS: atom_id res chain seq x y z
N MET A 1 9.61 1.79 4.28
CA MET A 1 9.00 1.63 2.95
C MET A 1 7.76 0.75 3.07
N VAL A 2 6.66 1.08 2.40
CA VAL A 2 5.52 0.13 2.24
C VAL A 2 5.35 -0.16 0.76
N HIS A 3 5.40 -1.45 0.45
CA HIS A 3 5.18 -1.99 -0.88
C HIS A 3 3.91 -2.83 -0.88
N ARG A 4 3.16 -2.78 -1.98
CA ARG A 4 1.92 -3.55 -2.12
C ARG A 4 1.94 -4.37 -3.39
N SER A 5 1.45 -5.61 -3.31
CA SER A 5 1.17 -6.44 -4.48
C SER A 5 -0.12 -5.96 -5.18
N ALA A 6 -0.14 -6.01 -6.51
CA ALA A 6 -1.25 -5.50 -7.32
C ALA A 6 -2.66 -6.00 -6.90
N ASN A 7 -2.77 -7.23 -6.37
CA ASN A 7 -4.05 -7.86 -6.01
C ASN A 7 -4.32 -7.99 -4.49
N SER A 8 -3.41 -7.54 -3.62
CA SER A 8 -3.70 -7.47 -2.18
C SER A 8 -4.63 -6.31 -1.89
N VAL A 9 -5.51 -6.32 -0.87
CA VAL A 9 -6.38 -5.20 -0.48
C VAL A 9 -5.89 -4.57 0.83
N TYR A 10 -5.96 -3.25 0.97
CA TYR A 10 -5.72 -2.56 2.25
C TYR A 10 -6.83 -1.55 2.49
N SER A 11 -7.56 -1.75 3.58
CA SER A 11 -8.75 -0.98 3.93
C SER A 11 -8.85 -0.79 5.44
N VAL A 12 -9.51 0.30 5.86
CA VAL A 12 -9.90 0.54 7.26
C VAL A 12 -11.11 -0.30 7.69
N ILE A 13 -11.94 -0.73 6.73
CA ILE A 13 -13.16 -1.52 6.95
C ILE A 13 -13.40 -2.44 5.74
N SER A 14 -13.99 -3.63 5.93
CA SER A 14 -14.36 -4.44 4.77
C SER A 14 -15.42 -3.72 3.91
N PRO A 15 -15.43 -3.92 2.59
CA PRO A 15 -16.46 -3.34 1.72
C PRO A 15 -17.89 -3.69 2.15
N GLU A 16 -18.12 -4.91 2.62
CA GLU A 16 -19.42 -5.37 3.12
C GLU A 16 -19.83 -4.62 4.40
N GLY A 17 -18.88 -4.41 5.31
CA GLY A 17 -19.08 -3.61 6.52
C GLY A 17 -19.43 -2.16 6.17
N CYS A 18 -18.68 -1.54 5.25
CA CYS A 18 -18.98 -0.21 4.75
C CYS A 18 -20.37 -0.14 4.10
N ALA A 19 -20.72 -1.14 3.26
CA ALA A 19 -21.99 -1.23 2.57
C ALA A 19 -23.18 -1.31 3.54
N SER A 20 -23.09 -2.16 4.55
CA SER A 20 -24.12 -2.29 5.60
C SER A 20 -24.28 -1.04 6.48
N ILE A 21 -23.23 -0.26 6.70
CA ILE A 21 -23.31 0.96 7.50
C ILE A 21 -23.89 2.13 6.70
N LEU A 22 -23.32 2.40 5.51
CA LEU A 22 -23.69 3.57 4.72
C LEU A 22 -24.99 3.36 3.93
N TRP A 23 -25.21 2.15 3.41
CA TRP A 23 -26.35 1.83 2.55
C TRP A 23 -27.36 0.87 3.18
N LYS A 24 -27.12 0.37 4.41
CA LYS A 24 -27.97 -0.64 5.07
C LYS A 24 -28.19 -1.90 4.24
N ASP A 25 -27.27 -2.18 3.32
CA ASP A 25 -27.35 -3.27 2.36
C ASP A 25 -25.95 -3.79 2.06
N SER A 26 -25.64 -5.01 2.50
CA SER A 26 -24.33 -5.64 2.29
C SER A 26 -24.10 -6.10 0.86
N SER A 27 -25.16 -6.22 0.03
CA SER A 27 -25.01 -6.59 -1.38
C SER A 27 -24.29 -5.52 -2.21
N ARG A 28 -24.24 -4.28 -1.70
CA ARG A 28 -23.55 -3.13 -2.30
C ARG A 28 -22.05 -3.07 -2.01
N ALA A 29 -21.44 -4.21 -1.68
CA ALA A 29 -20.01 -4.30 -1.39
C ALA A 29 -19.13 -3.82 -2.55
N ALA A 30 -19.55 -4.01 -3.81
CA ALA A 30 -18.82 -3.53 -4.98
C ALA A 30 -18.74 -1.99 -5.02
N ASP A 31 -19.88 -1.31 -4.88
CA ASP A 31 -19.96 0.15 -4.80
C ASP A 31 -19.11 0.69 -3.64
N ALA A 32 -19.17 0.01 -2.48
CA ALA A 32 -18.39 0.39 -1.31
C ALA A 32 -16.88 0.20 -1.55
N ALA A 33 -16.45 -0.87 -2.21
CA ALA A 33 -15.05 -1.12 -2.53
C ALA A 33 -14.47 -0.05 -3.46
N GLU A 34 -15.26 0.40 -4.45
CA GLU A 34 -14.89 1.49 -5.36
C GLU A 34 -14.78 2.82 -4.61
N ALA A 35 -15.78 3.15 -3.78
CA ALA A 35 -15.77 4.37 -2.96
C ALA A 35 -14.60 4.42 -1.96
N LEU A 36 -14.22 3.28 -1.40
CA LEU A 36 -13.11 3.15 -0.46
C LEU A 36 -11.72 3.25 -1.12
N LYS A 37 -11.63 3.29 -2.46
CA LYS A 37 -10.36 3.45 -3.21
C LYS A 37 -9.31 2.42 -2.78
N LEU A 38 -9.71 1.16 -2.86
CA LEU A 38 -8.97 0.05 -2.26
C LEU A 38 -7.86 -0.52 -3.13
N THR A 39 -7.66 -0.09 -4.38
CA THR A 39 -6.70 -0.73 -5.29
C THR A 39 -5.25 -0.31 -5.02
N ALA A 40 -4.28 -1.06 -5.57
CA ALA A 40 -2.87 -0.70 -5.39
C ALA A 40 -2.55 0.64 -6.07
N GLN A 41 -3.24 0.95 -7.16
CA GLN A 41 -3.13 2.22 -7.86
C GLN A 41 -3.67 3.36 -6.99
N ASP A 42 -4.87 3.20 -6.43
CA ASP A 42 -5.46 4.20 -5.54
C ASP A 42 -4.54 4.57 -4.38
N LEU A 43 -3.97 3.57 -3.71
CA LEU A 43 -3.08 3.82 -2.58
C LEU A 43 -1.75 4.44 -2.97
N PHE A 44 -1.29 4.19 -4.19
CA PHE A 44 -0.10 4.82 -4.73
C PHE A 44 -0.38 6.30 -5.02
N ASP A 45 -1.52 6.60 -5.65
CA ASP A 45 -1.95 7.95 -5.98
C ASP A 45 -2.25 8.78 -4.70
N LEU A 46 -2.76 8.13 -3.65
CA LEU A 46 -2.96 8.73 -2.33
C LEU A 46 -1.66 8.87 -1.51
N GLY A 47 -0.51 8.43 -2.04
CA GLY A 47 0.79 8.48 -1.36
C GLY A 47 0.92 7.56 -0.13
N VAL A 48 0.00 6.62 0.04
CA VAL A 48 0.00 5.66 1.16
C VAL A 48 1.10 4.61 0.97
N ILE A 49 1.32 4.18 -0.28
CA ILE A 49 2.39 3.26 -0.67
C ILE A 49 3.36 3.93 -1.65
N GLU A 50 4.62 3.50 -1.64
CA GLU A 50 5.67 4.11 -2.48
C GLU A 50 5.95 3.33 -3.76
N ARG A 51 5.43 2.10 -3.85
CA ARG A 51 5.63 1.23 -5.02
C ARG A 51 4.58 0.14 -5.09
N ILE A 52 4.08 -0.08 -6.31
CA ILE A 52 3.27 -1.23 -6.67
C ILE A 52 4.20 -2.31 -7.20
N ILE A 53 4.08 -3.51 -6.64
CA ILE A 53 4.82 -4.69 -7.06
C ILE A 53 3.86 -5.58 -7.86
N ARG A 54 4.21 -5.88 -9.12
CA ARG A 54 3.40 -6.79 -9.94
C ARG A 54 3.34 -8.17 -9.26
N GLN A 55 2.21 -8.84 -9.38
CA GLN A 55 2.10 -10.20 -8.84
C GLN A 55 3.01 -11.14 -9.65
N PRO A 56 3.89 -11.93 -9.00
CA PRO A 56 4.64 -12.98 -9.70
C PRO A 56 3.68 -14.05 -10.20
N LYS A 57 3.91 -14.54 -11.42
CA LYS A 57 3.28 -15.78 -11.89
C LYS A 57 3.98 -16.98 -11.23
N ALA A 58 3.32 -18.13 -11.18
CA ALA A 58 3.96 -19.36 -10.74
C ALA A 58 5.23 -19.61 -11.57
N GLY A 59 6.37 -19.82 -10.91
CA GLY A 59 7.67 -20.01 -11.56
C GLY A 59 8.36 -18.72 -12.07
N ASP A 60 7.87 -17.52 -11.74
CA ASP A 60 8.51 -16.25 -12.12
C ASP A 60 9.75 -15.94 -11.25
N GLN A 61 10.78 -16.77 -11.40
CA GLN A 61 12.03 -16.70 -10.62
C GLN A 61 12.73 -15.35 -10.78
N ALA A 62 12.66 -14.74 -11.97
CA ALA A 62 13.20 -13.41 -12.23
C ALA A 62 12.51 -12.32 -11.40
N MET A 63 11.18 -12.42 -11.20
CA MET A 63 10.46 -11.50 -10.32
C MET A 63 10.91 -11.67 -8.86
N PHE A 64 11.02 -12.91 -8.37
CA PHE A 64 11.46 -13.16 -6.99
C PHE A 64 12.86 -12.62 -6.73
N GLU A 65 13.80 -12.81 -7.66
CA GLU A 65 15.14 -12.23 -7.56
C GLU A 65 15.09 -10.69 -7.61
N SER A 66 14.26 -10.11 -8.47
CA SER A 66 14.07 -8.65 -8.52
C SER A 66 13.51 -8.10 -7.20
N LEU A 67 12.56 -8.81 -6.58
CA LEU A 67 11.99 -8.46 -5.29
C LEU A 67 13.04 -8.55 -4.17
N LYS A 68 13.84 -9.62 -4.16
CA LYS A 68 14.94 -9.80 -3.21
C LYS A 68 15.96 -8.67 -3.32
N MET A 69 16.37 -8.32 -4.55
CA MET A 69 17.29 -7.20 -4.79
C MET A 69 16.70 -5.87 -4.34
N LEU A 70 15.41 -5.64 -4.60
CA LEU A 70 14.72 -4.43 -4.14
C LEU A 70 14.73 -4.32 -2.62
N ILE A 71 14.33 -5.38 -1.91
CA ILE A 71 14.33 -5.43 -0.45
C ILE A 71 15.73 -5.16 0.10
N LYS A 72 16.75 -5.84 -0.45
CA LYS A 72 18.14 -5.68 -0.04
C LYS A 72 18.61 -4.23 -0.18
N ARG A 73 18.42 -3.61 -1.35
CA ARG A 73 18.82 -2.22 -1.59
C ARG A 73 18.10 -1.23 -0.68
N THR A 74 16.80 -1.44 -0.46
CA THR A 74 16.02 -0.60 0.47
C THR A 74 16.54 -0.72 1.89
N PHE A 75 16.89 -1.93 2.31
CA PHE A 75 17.42 -2.19 3.64
C PHE A 75 18.81 -1.55 3.82
N GLU A 76 19.72 -1.76 2.87
CA GLU A 76 21.06 -1.15 2.87
C GLU A 76 21.00 0.39 2.87
N LYS A 77 20.09 0.98 2.08
CA LYS A 77 19.87 2.42 2.07
C LYS A 77 19.45 2.95 3.44
N ASN A 78 18.53 2.26 4.12
CA ASN A 78 18.05 2.70 5.43
C ASN A 78 19.09 2.47 6.53
N LEU A 79 19.91 1.42 6.43
CA LEU A 79 21.03 1.17 7.35
C LEU A 79 22.12 2.23 7.30
N ALA A 80 22.24 2.94 6.17
CA ALA A 80 23.22 4.01 6.01
C ALA A 80 22.78 5.34 6.63
N LEU A 81 21.50 5.46 7.02
CA LEU A 81 20.97 6.63 7.72
C LEU A 81 21.17 6.45 9.22
N ASP A 82 21.38 7.55 9.93
CA ASP A 82 21.38 7.51 11.39
C ASP A 82 19.95 7.39 11.96
N ASP A 83 19.85 7.15 13.27
CA ASP A 83 18.56 6.95 13.93
C ASP A 83 17.65 8.17 13.83
N GLU A 84 18.21 9.39 13.87
CA GLU A 84 17.44 10.63 13.82
C GLU A 84 16.87 10.85 12.41
N GLU A 85 17.69 10.63 11.38
CA GLU A 85 17.28 10.65 9.98
C GLU A 85 16.20 9.61 9.69
N LEU A 86 16.33 8.39 10.22
CA LEU A 86 15.33 7.33 10.06
C LEU A 86 14.00 7.68 10.71
N LEU A 87 14.03 8.25 11.91
CA LEU A 87 12.83 8.66 12.64
C LEU A 87 12.16 9.84 11.93
N ASN A 88 12.91 10.85 11.52
CA ASN A 88 12.39 12.01 10.80
C ASN A 88 11.81 11.61 9.45
N ALA A 89 12.50 10.77 8.67
CA ALA A 89 12.00 10.27 7.39
C ALA A 89 10.68 9.49 7.57
N ARG A 90 10.57 8.69 8.63
CA ARG A 90 9.34 7.96 8.97
C ARG A 90 8.22 8.92 9.37
N TYR A 91 8.51 9.89 10.21
CA TYR A 91 7.55 10.90 10.67
C TYR A 91 6.96 11.68 9.49
N GLU A 92 7.83 12.26 8.66
CA GLU A 92 7.44 13.05 7.48
C GLU A 92 6.60 12.22 6.51
N ARG A 93 6.97 10.96 6.31
CA ARG A 93 6.20 10.04 5.45
C ARG A 93 4.75 9.92 5.91
N PHE A 94 4.51 9.64 7.20
CA PHE A 94 3.14 9.51 7.70
C PHE A 94 2.43 10.85 7.75
N ARG A 95 3.15 11.95 7.99
CA ARG A 95 2.55 13.29 8.09
C ARG A 95 2.03 13.83 6.76
N LYS A 96 2.57 13.36 5.63
CA LYS A 96 2.12 13.69 4.27
C LYS A 96 0.82 12.99 3.88
N ILE A 97 0.49 11.85 4.50
CA ILE A 97 -0.72 11.08 4.17
C ILE A 97 -1.95 11.83 4.69
N GLY A 98 -2.96 12.00 3.85
CA GLY A 98 -4.26 12.58 4.22
C GLY A 98 -4.29 14.10 4.31
N ARG A 99 -3.29 14.81 3.78
CA ARG A 99 -3.38 16.25 3.55
C ARG A 99 -4.06 16.49 2.20
N PRO A 100 -5.25 17.13 2.16
CA PRO A 100 -5.76 17.66 0.91
C PRO A 100 -4.86 18.81 0.45
N GLU A 101 -4.62 18.94 -0.87
CA GLU A 101 -4.12 20.19 -1.44
C GLU A 101 -5.13 21.34 -1.20
#